data_AF-A0A850AS45-F1
#
_entry.id   AF-A0A850AS45-F1
#
_cell.length_a   1.000
_cell.length_b   1.000
_cell.length_c   1.000
_cell.angle_alpha   90.00
_cell.angle_beta   90.00
_cell.angle_gamma   90.00
#
_symmetry.space_group_name_H-M   'P 1'
#
loop_
_entity.id
_entity.type
_entity.pdbx_description
1 polymer ?
#
loop_
_entity_poly.entity_id
_entity_poly.type
_entity_poly.pdbx_seq_one_letter_code
_entity_poly.pdbx_strand_id
1 'polypeptide(L)'
;MSLLRYLMVVILALLLIGGETFSREGQSRSTESAFEVPVTVSDGTNTQMLTIAVNPLGTPGFDPGLDVLAPPPPPAGGFDARLTWLGEAYFKDVRSDAAAADTFVITYAAETDTQGVPVGPIVLSWDNSVLPALGCFRITDNLSGALFSLDMATTGNLAAGSNPVLNAGIRILLTYPEIFGDVSDDGLANSTDALVVLSYDAGFAVPQQFLERINAGIGDVNSDGVTNSTDALIILSYDAGFPVPFPIGQLICP
;
A
#
# COMPACT_ATOMS: atom_id res chain seq x y z
N MET A 1 -19.63 -1.47 47.85
CA MET A 1 -20.15 -2.17 46.66
C MET A 1 -19.36 -1.83 45.39
N SER A 2 -18.03 -1.68 45.47
CA SER A 2 -17.20 -1.21 44.34
C SER A 2 -15.93 -2.06 44.12
N LEU A 3 -15.30 -2.62 45.16
CA LEU A 3 -14.14 -3.50 44.98
C LEU A 3 -14.47 -4.91 44.43
N LEU A 4 -15.65 -5.47 44.73
CA LEU A 4 -16.01 -6.82 44.29
C LEU A 4 -16.30 -6.92 42.79
N ARG A 5 -16.74 -5.82 42.15
CA ARG A 5 -16.91 -5.74 40.69
C ARG A 5 -15.57 -5.57 39.97
N TYR A 6 -14.65 -4.81 40.56
CA TYR A 6 -13.29 -4.63 40.04
C TYR A 6 -12.49 -5.95 40.10
N LEU A 7 -12.64 -6.72 41.17
CA LEU A 7 -11.95 -8.00 41.34
C LEU A 7 -12.52 -9.10 40.42
N MET A 8 -13.82 -9.12 40.13
CA MET A 8 -14.41 -10.08 39.18
C MET A 8 -14.00 -9.82 37.72
N VAL A 9 -13.85 -8.56 37.30
CA VAL A 9 -13.42 -8.23 35.93
C VAL A 9 -11.93 -8.53 35.72
N VAL A 10 -11.10 -8.27 36.73
CA VAL A 10 -9.65 -8.59 36.66
C VAL A 10 -9.40 -10.10 36.72
N ILE A 11 -10.18 -10.87 37.50
CA ILE A 11 -10.05 -12.34 37.56
C ILE A 11 -10.57 -13.01 36.28
N LEU A 12 -11.62 -12.46 35.65
CA LEU A 12 -12.11 -12.99 34.36
C LEU A 12 -11.13 -12.69 33.20
N ALA A 13 -10.43 -11.55 33.25
CA ALA A 13 -9.38 -11.22 32.28
C ALA A 13 -8.08 -12.05 32.46
N LEU A 14 -7.74 -12.45 33.68
CA LEU A 14 -6.55 -13.28 33.96
C LEU A 14 -6.78 -14.79 33.74
N LEU A 15 -8.03 -15.27 33.73
CA LEU A 15 -8.34 -16.69 33.47
C LEU A 15 -8.44 -17.06 31.98
N LEU A 16 -8.45 -16.08 31.07
CA LEU A 16 -8.47 -16.31 29.61
C LEU A 16 -7.08 -16.31 28.95
N ILE A 17 -6.00 -16.10 29.72
CA ILE A 17 -4.60 -16.12 29.23
C ILE A 17 -3.87 -17.40 29.67
N GLY A 18 -4.61 -18.39 30.15
CA GLY A 18 -4.10 -19.66 30.67
C GLY A 18 -4.24 -20.79 29.66
N GLY A 19 -3.25 -20.94 28.77
CA GLY A 19 -2.87 -22.24 28.22
C GLY A 19 -3.68 -22.75 27.04
N GLU A 20 -3.44 -22.18 25.87
CA GLU A 20 -3.41 -22.94 24.62
C GLU A 20 -2.18 -22.43 23.87
N THR A 21 -1.10 -23.21 23.81
CA THR A 21 -0.06 -22.98 22.81
C THR A 21 -0.67 -23.36 21.46
N PHE A 22 -1.47 -22.46 20.91
CA PHE A 22 -1.92 -22.56 19.54
C PHE A 22 -0.70 -22.23 18.69
N SER A 23 0.00 -23.27 18.24
CA SER A 23 0.90 -23.16 17.10
C SER A 23 0.04 -22.67 15.94
N ARG A 24 0.03 -21.36 15.68
CA ARG A 24 -0.71 -20.75 14.58
C ARG A 24 0.02 -21.10 13.28
N GLU A 25 -0.22 -22.31 12.81
CA GLU A 25 0.03 -22.68 11.42
C GLU A 25 -1.24 -22.34 10.65
N GLY A 26 -1.19 -21.24 9.89
CA GLY A 26 -2.30 -20.76 9.03
C GLY A 26 -2.59 -19.27 9.23
N GLN A 27 -2.28 -18.35 8.33
CA GLN A 27 -1.81 -18.48 6.95
C GLN A 27 -0.44 -17.83 6.83
N SER A 28 0.57 -18.59 6.37
CA SER A 28 1.55 -17.98 5.49
C SER A 28 0.76 -17.30 4.38
N ARG A 29 0.97 -15.99 4.17
CA ARG A 29 0.64 -15.32 2.90
C ARG A 29 0.87 -16.35 1.80
N SER A 30 -0.19 -16.72 1.06
CA SER A 30 -0.15 -17.82 0.11
C SER A 30 1.12 -17.70 -0.73
N THR A 31 1.72 -18.82 -1.12
CA THR A 31 2.91 -18.91 -1.98
C THR A 31 2.66 -18.41 -3.43
N GLU A 32 1.73 -17.48 -3.59
CA GLU A 32 1.29 -16.77 -4.78
C GLU A 32 1.42 -15.24 -4.56
N SER A 33 2.32 -14.82 -3.68
CA SER A 33 2.59 -13.39 -3.41
C SER A 33 3.44 -12.72 -4.50
N ALA A 34 3.77 -13.45 -5.57
CA ALA A 34 4.52 -12.92 -6.69
C ALA A 34 3.58 -12.43 -7.80
N PHE A 35 3.74 -11.18 -8.20
CA PHE A 35 3.01 -10.59 -9.31
C PHE A 35 3.86 -9.56 -10.04
N GLU A 36 3.44 -9.23 -11.26
CA GLU A 36 4.07 -8.22 -12.10
C GLU A 36 3.02 -7.25 -12.62
N VAL A 37 3.34 -5.96 -12.61
CA VAL A 37 2.52 -4.90 -13.19
C VAL A 37 3.33 -4.21 -14.29
N PRO A 38 3.02 -4.49 -15.57
CA PRO A 38 3.60 -3.77 -16.68
C PRO A 38 3.11 -2.32 -16.73
N VAL A 39 4.04 -1.38 -16.88
CA VAL A 39 3.79 0.05 -17.08
C VAL A 39 4.46 0.46 -18.38
N THR A 40 3.68 0.89 -19.37
CA THR A 40 4.22 1.38 -20.64
C THR A 40 4.37 2.88 -20.59
N VAL A 41 5.57 3.38 -20.87
CA VAL A 41 5.89 4.80 -21.02
C VAL A 41 6.06 5.11 -22.50
N SER A 42 5.47 6.21 -22.98
CA SER A 42 5.57 6.63 -24.38
C SER A 42 5.67 8.15 -24.49
N ASP A 43 6.41 8.64 -25.48
CA ASP A 43 6.39 10.04 -25.92
C ASP A 43 5.46 10.28 -27.14
N GLY A 44 4.67 9.27 -27.53
CA GLY A 44 3.81 9.27 -28.71
C GLY A 44 4.42 8.62 -29.96
N THR A 45 5.74 8.46 -30.02
CA THR A 45 6.45 7.78 -31.11
C THR A 45 7.21 6.55 -30.61
N ASN A 46 7.97 6.74 -29.54
CA ASN A 46 8.76 5.73 -28.87
C ASN A 46 7.96 5.14 -27.69
N THR A 47 8.28 3.90 -27.35
CA THR A 47 7.66 3.20 -26.21
C THR A 47 8.71 2.40 -25.46
N GLN A 48 8.59 2.36 -24.13
CA GLN A 48 9.37 1.49 -23.27
C GLN A 48 8.42 0.86 -22.25
N MET A 49 8.46 -0.46 -22.16
CA MET A 49 7.77 -1.20 -21.11
C MET A 49 8.69 -1.31 -19.90
N LEU A 50 8.17 -0.91 -18.74
CA LEU A 50 8.77 -1.10 -17.43
C LEU A 50 7.91 -2.12 -16.67
N THR A 51 8.53 -2.91 -15.80
CA THR A 51 7.82 -3.88 -14.98
C THR A 51 8.13 -3.63 -13.52
N ILE A 52 7.13 -3.24 -12.75
CA ILE A 52 7.22 -3.28 -11.29
C ILE A 52 6.68 -4.63 -10.84
N ALA A 53 7.32 -5.26 -9.86
CA ALA A 53 6.95 -6.59 -9.45
C ALA A 53 7.18 -6.80 -7.95
N VAL A 54 6.46 -7.77 -7.41
CA VAL A 54 6.67 -8.28 -6.06
C VAL A 54 7.02 -9.76 -6.17
N ASN A 55 7.94 -10.22 -5.33
CA ASN A 55 8.28 -11.62 -5.19
C ASN A 55 8.79 -11.88 -3.76
N PRO A 56 8.41 -13.00 -3.11
CA PRO A 56 8.95 -13.36 -1.79
C PRO A 56 10.47 -13.49 -1.71
N LEU A 57 11.13 -13.75 -2.84
CA LEU A 57 12.59 -13.84 -2.94
C LEU A 57 13.25 -12.52 -3.33
N GLY A 58 12.47 -11.47 -3.60
CA GLY A 58 12.97 -10.15 -3.92
C GLY A 58 13.58 -9.45 -2.70
N THR A 59 14.36 -8.40 -2.95
CA THR A 59 14.96 -7.55 -1.93
C THR A 59 14.80 -6.07 -2.31
N PRO A 60 15.16 -5.14 -1.42
CA PRO A 60 15.26 -3.73 -1.81
C PRO A 60 16.44 -3.44 -2.75
N GLY A 61 17.35 -4.39 -3.03
CA GLY A 61 18.51 -4.19 -3.90
C GLY A 61 18.33 -4.85 -5.26
N PHE A 62 19.43 -4.97 -6.04
CA PHE A 62 19.42 -5.76 -7.27
C PHE A 62 19.39 -7.26 -6.95
N ASP A 63 18.45 -7.97 -7.57
CA ASP A 63 18.21 -9.40 -7.44
C ASP A 63 18.53 -10.14 -8.76
N PRO A 64 19.69 -10.82 -8.84
CA PRO A 64 20.08 -11.55 -10.05
C PRO A 64 19.04 -12.59 -10.47
N GLY A 65 18.52 -12.45 -11.69
CA GLY A 65 17.53 -13.37 -12.27
C GLY A 65 16.07 -13.01 -11.96
N LEU A 66 15.82 -12.06 -11.06
CA LEU A 66 14.50 -11.46 -10.86
C LEU A 66 14.41 -10.10 -11.57
N ASP A 67 15.43 -9.26 -11.36
CA ASP A 67 15.53 -7.94 -11.98
C ASP A 67 16.10 -7.97 -13.39
N VAL A 68 15.80 -6.92 -14.14
CA VAL A 68 16.41 -6.64 -15.44
C VAL A 68 16.98 -5.24 -15.40
N LEU A 69 18.32 -5.13 -15.38
CA LEU A 69 19.02 -3.85 -15.46
C LEU A 69 18.72 -3.16 -16.79
N ALA A 70 18.49 -1.85 -16.72
CA ALA A 70 18.43 -1.00 -17.90
C ALA A 70 19.84 -0.86 -18.50
N PRO A 71 19.97 -0.77 -19.83
CA PRO A 71 21.23 -0.41 -20.46
C PRO A 71 21.65 1.02 -20.07
N PRO A 72 22.90 1.42 -20.41
CA PRO A 72 23.31 2.81 -20.31
C PRO A 72 22.30 3.73 -21.02
N PRO A 73 22.02 4.93 -20.46
CA PRO A 73 21.11 5.88 -21.08
C PRO A 73 21.45 6.18 -22.54
N PRO A 74 20.45 6.43 -23.39
CA PRO A 74 20.67 6.86 -24.76
C PRO A 74 21.43 8.20 -24.79
N PRO A 75 22.01 8.57 -25.95
CA PRO A 75 22.56 9.90 -26.14
C PRO A 75 21.55 10.99 -25.80
N ALA A 76 22.05 12.18 -25.41
CA ALA A 76 21.21 13.31 -25.05
C ALA A 76 20.19 13.64 -26.16
N GLY A 77 18.93 13.80 -25.76
CA GLY A 77 17.80 14.04 -26.66
C GLY A 77 17.10 12.79 -27.16
N GLY A 78 17.59 11.59 -26.85
CA GLY A 78 16.85 10.34 -27.10
C GLY A 78 15.75 10.10 -26.05
N PHE A 79 14.69 9.41 -26.46
CA PHE A 79 13.67 8.91 -25.55
C PHE A 79 14.27 7.91 -24.56
N ASP A 80 13.94 8.05 -23.28
CA ASP A 80 14.38 7.14 -22.21
C ASP A 80 13.28 6.99 -21.16
N ALA A 81 13.13 5.77 -20.63
CA ALA A 81 12.31 5.52 -19.46
C ALA A 81 12.89 4.35 -18.67
N ARG A 82 12.98 4.49 -17.36
CA ARG A 82 13.61 3.50 -16.48
C ARG A 82 13.05 3.58 -15.07
N LEU A 83 13.06 2.43 -14.39
CA LEU A 83 12.95 2.36 -12.94
C LEU A 83 14.30 2.73 -12.33
N THR A 84 14.31 3.46 -11.21
CA THR A 84 15.56 3.84 -10.54
C THR A 84 15.48 3.57 -9.06
N TRP A 85 16.46 2.86 -8.52
CA TRP A 85 16.51 2.57 -7.09
C TRP A 85 17.93 2.35 -6.62
N LEU A 86 18.28 2.94 -5.47
CA LEU A 86 19.61 2.86 -4.84
C LEU A 86 20.80 3.15 -5.80
N GLY A 87 20.59 4.03 -6.78
CA GLY A 87 21.61 4.43 -7.76
C GLY A 87 21.70 3.56 -9.01
N GLU A 88 20.90 2.49 -9.09
CA GLU A 88 20.81 1.61 -10.26
C GLU A 88 19.56 1.91 -11.09
N ALA A 89 19.57 1.44 -12.34
CA ALA A 89 18.48 1.61 -13.30
C ALA A 89 17.99 0.26 -13.83
N TYR A 90 16.68 0.10 -13.95
CA TYR A 90 16.04 -1.16 -14.29
C TYR A 90 14.95 -0.99 -15.36
N PHE A 91 14.75 -2.02 -16.17
CA PHE A 91 13.51 -2.24 -16.93
C PHE A 91 12.52 -3.12 -16.17
N LYS A 92 13.02 -3.97 -15.26
CA LYS A 92 12.21 -4.70 -14.30
C LYS A 92 12.85 -4.61 -12.92
N ASP A 93 12.08 -4.17 -11.94
CA ASP A 93 12.48 -4.02 -10.54
C ASP A 93 11.50 -4.83 -9.68
N VAL A 94 12.03 -5.79 -8.92
CA VAL A 94 11.29 -6.72 -8.09
C VAL A 94 11.52 -6.37 -6.63
N ARG A 95 10.44 -6.23 -5.86
CA ARG A 95 10.49 -6.00 -4.41
C ARG A 95 10.05 -7.22 -3.63
N SER A 96 10.49 -7.29 -2.37
CA SER A 96 10.01 -8.31 -1.42
C SER A 96 8.55 -8.06 -1.06
N ASP A 97 7.79 -9.11 -0.79
CA ASP A 97 6.46 -8.98 -0.18
C ASP A 97 6.52 -8.79 1.36
N ALA A 98 7.71 -8.64 1.94
CA ALA A 98 7.88 -8.53 3.38
C ALA A 98 7.63 -7.10 3.91
N ALA A 99 7.72 -6.09 3.06
CA ALA A 99 7.48 -4.70 3.45
C ALA A 99 5.98 -4.41 3.55
N ALA A 100 5.56 -3.52 4.45
CA ALA A 100 4.18 -3.04 4.51
C ALA A 100 3.83 -2.14 3.31
N ALA A 101 4.86 -1.48 2.75
CA ALA A 101 4.75 -0.66 1.56
C ALA A 101 6.07 -0.69 0.77
N ASP A 102 5.95 -0.60 -0.55
CA ASP A 102 7.08 -0.49 -1.47
C ASP A 102 6.96 0.78 -2.31
N THR A 103 8.10 1.28 -2.78
CA THR A 103 8.16 2.43 -3.69
C THR A 103 8.98 2.09 -4.92
N PHE A 104 8.41 2.37 -6.08
CA PHE A 104 9.08 2.29 -7.37
C PHE A 104 9.21 3.69 -7.95
N VAL A 105 10.43 4.10 -8.30
CA VAL A 105 10.65 5.41 -8.91
C VAL A 105 10.82 5.22 -10.40
N ILE A 106 9.98 5.89 -11.20
CA ILE A 106 10.10 5.90 -12.66
C ILE A 106 10.63 7.26 -13.07
N THR A 107 11.68 7.28 -13.87
CA THR A 107 12.20 8.47 -14.55
C THR A 107 12.05 8.31 -16.04
N TYR A 108 11.84 9.42 -16.74
CA TYR A 108 11.65 9.43 -18.18
C TYR A 108 12.12 10.74 -18.81
N ALA A 109 12.45 10.67 -20.09
CA ALA A 109 12.73 11.79 -20.96
C ALA A 109 12.10 11.52 -22.32
N ALA A 110 11.38 12.49 -22.86
CA ALA A 110 10.88 12.40 -24.23
C ALA A 110 12.04 12.60 -25.22
N GLU A 111 11.93 12.01 -26.40
CA GLU A 111 12.81 12.40 -27.50
C GLU A 111 12.67 13.90 -27.77
N THR A 112 13.78 14.54 -28.14
CA THR A 112 13.79 15.96 -28.51
C THR A 112 14.11 16.14 -29.98
N ASP A 113 13.50 17.16 -30.60
CA ASP A 113 13.83 17.57 -31.96
C ASP A 113 15.25 18.19 -32.06
N THR A 114 15.63 18.62 -33.26
CA THR A 114 16.94 19.23 -33.52
C THR A 114 17.18 20.56 -32.77
N GLN A 115 16.15 21.11 -32.12
CA GLN A 115 16.17 22.32 -31.32
C GLN A 115 16.14 22.01 -29.82
N GLY A 116 16.13 20.73 -29.43
CA GLY A 116 16.08 20.29 -28.05
C GLY A 116 14.69 20.38 -27.42
N VAL A 117 13.63 20.48 -28.23
CA VAL A 117 12.25 20.54 -27.76
C VAL A 117 11.64 19.14 -27.74
N PRO A 118 10.99 18.70 -26.64
CA PRO A 118 10.30 17.41 -26.58
C PRO A 118 9.30 17.22 -27.72
N VAL A 119 9.39 16.10 -28.45
CA VAL A 119 8.55 15.80 -29.62
C VAL A 119 7.11 15.43 -29.26
N GLY A 120 6.87 15.00 -28.02
CA GLY A 120 5.54 14.69 -27.54
C GLY A 120 5.48 14.59 -26.02
N PRO A 121 4.27 14.65 -25.44
CA PRO A 121 4.11 14.51 -24.01
C PRO A 121 4.39 13.07 -23.60
N ILE A 122 5.01 12.90 -22.43
CA ILE A 122 5.11 11.58 -21.82
C ILE A 122 3.72 11.13 -21.35
N VAL A 123 3.33 9.93 -21.76
CA VAL A 123 2.13 9.23 -21.33
C VAL A 123 2.53 7.87 -20.75
N LEU A 124 2.05 7.60 -19.54
CA LEU A 124 2.15 6.29 -18.91
C LEU A 124 0.81 5.55 -19.06
N SER A 125 0.87 4.24 -19.23
CA SER A 125 -0.32 3.39 -19.31
C SER A 125 -0.09 2.04 -18.63
N TRP A 126 -1.16 1.50 -18.05
CA TRP A 126 -1.18 0.23 -17.32
C TRP A 126 -2.59 -0.39 -17.40
N ASP A 127 -2.70 -1.66 -17.05
CA ASP A 127 -4.01 -2.32 -16.89
C ASP A 127 -4.53 -2.04 -15.48
N ASN A 128 -5.55 -1.18 -15.36
CA ASN A 128 -6.14 -0.85 -14.06
C ASN A 128 -7.08 -1.93 -13.52
N SER A 129 -7.54 -2.86 -14.36
CA SER A 129 -8.53 -3.87 -13.98
C SER A 129 -7.95 -4.95 -13.06
N VAL A 130 -6.63 -5.18 -13.14
CA VAL A 130 -5.93 -6.20 -12.35
C VAL A 130 -5.44 -5.68 -11.00
N LEU A 131 -5.20 -4.37 -10.88
CA LEU A 131 -4.56 -3.78 -9.70
C LEU A 131 -5.30 -4.05 -8.39
N PRO A 132 -6.64 -3.94 -8.29
CA PRO A 132 -7.34 -4.13 -7.01
C PRO A 132 -7.15 -5.51 -6.39
N ALA A 133 -6.81 -6.53 -7.18
CA ALA A 133 -6.53 -7.88 -6.68
C ALA A 133 -5.07 -8.05 -6.20
N LEU A 134 -4.16 -7.17 -6.64
CA LEU A 134 -2.72 -7.25 -6.35
C LEU A 134 -2.33 -6.33 -5.18
N GLY A 135 -2.99 -5.18 -5.06
CA GLY A 135 -2.70 -4.20 -4.04
C GLY A 135 -3.23 -2.81 -4.37
N CYS A 136 -2.74 -1.84 -3.61
CA CYS A 136 -3.12 -0.44 -3.73
C CYS A 136 -1.94 0.31 -4.35
N PHE A 137 -2.16 0.86 -5.54
CA PHE A 137 -1.10 1.49 -6.33
C PHE A 137 -1.41 2.96 -6.54
N ARG A 138 -0.52 3.82 -6.01
CA ARG A 138 -0.71 5.27 -6.07
C ARG A 138 0.48 5.93 -6.73
N ILE A 139 0.22 6.65 -7.82
CA ILE A 139 1.22 7.51 -8.46
C ILE A 139 1.32 8.81 -7.68
N THR A 140 2.54 9.19 -7.28
CA THR A 140 2.84 10.50 -6.69
C THR A 140 3.97 11.18 -7.45
N ASP A 141 4.15 12.48 -7.19
CA ASP A 141 5.32 13.19 -7.70
C ASP A 141 6.63 12.62 -7.13
N ASN A 142 7.73 12.80 -7.88
CA ASN A 142 9.06 12.36 -7.46
C ASN A 142 9.84 13.42 -6.65
N LEU A 143 9.19 14.51 -6.22
CA LEU A 143 9.83 15.61 -5.49
C LEU A 143 9.62 15.43 -3.97
N SER A 144 8.37 15.55 -3.52
CA SER A 144 7.96 15.38 -2.12
C SER A 144 6.98 14.23 -1.93
N GLY A 145 6.32 13.78 -2.99
CA GLY A 145 5.24 12.79 -2.93
C GLY A 145 3.88 13.35 -2.46
N ALA A 146 3.77 14.66 -2.26
CA ALA A 146 2.57 15.33 -1.74
C ALA A 146 1.94 16.33 -2.72
N LEU A 147 2.60 16.66 -3.83
CA LEU A 147 2.13 17.66 -4.80
C LEU A 147 1.22 17.06 -5.86
N PHE A 148 1.30 15.76 -6.08
CA PHE A 148 0.43 15.02 -6.98
C PHE A 148 0.11 13.65 -6.41
N SER A 149 -1.11 13.19 -6.66
CA SER A 149 -1.56 11.88 -6.24
C SER A 149 -2.64 11.35 -7.18
N LEU A 150 -2.45 10.14 -7.70
CA LEU A 150 -3.40 9.45 -8.56
C LEU A 150 -3.50 7.98 -8.16
N ASP A 151 -4.71 7.50 -7.93
CA ASP A 151 -4.99 6.07 -7.75
C ASP A 151 -5.02 5.38 -9.11
N MET A 152 -4.11 4.42 -9.31
CA MET A 152 -3.96 3.67 -10.55
C MET A 152 -5.14 2.72 -10.82
N ALA A 153 -5.96 2.38 -9.83
CA ALA A 153 -7.17 1.57 -10.07
C ALA A 153 -8.27 2.38 -10.79
N THR A 154 -8.31 3.70 -10.59
CA THR A 154 -9.38 4.57 -11.12
C THR A 154 -9.23 4.92 -12.60
N THR A 155 -8.03 4.81 -13.16
CA THR A 155 -7.71 5.09 -14.57
C THR A 155 -6.55 4.22 -15.03
N GLY A 156 -6.48 3.89 -16.32
CA GLY A 156 -5.38 3.10 -16.91
C GLY A 156 -4.26 3.93 -17.55
N ASN A 157 -4.25 5.26 -17.39
CA ASN A 157 -3.24 6.11 -17.98
C ASN A 157 -3.02 7.43 -17.23
N LEU A 158 -1.86 8.05 -17.47
CA LEU A 158 -1.45 9.36 -16.99
C LEU A 158 -0.64 10.11 -18.05
N ALA A 159 -1.13 11.27 -18.48
CA ALA A 159 -0.36 12.20 -19.32
C ALA A 159 0.53 13.09 -18.45
N ALA A 160 1.77 12.67 -18.18
CA ALA A 160 2.70 13.38 -17.31
C ALA A 160 2.96 14.84 -17.74
N GLY A 161 3.01 15.10 -19.06
CA GLY A 161 3.22 16.45 -19.60
C GLY A 161 2.12 17.46 -19.26
N SER A 162 0.98 17.01 -18.72
CA SER A 162 -0.10 17.91 -18.28
C SER A 162 0.17 18.55 -16.91
N ASN A 163 1.15 18.06 -16.15
CA ASN A 163 1.49 18.57 -14.83
C ASN A 163 3.01 18.72 -14.64
N PRO A 164 3.53 19.96 -14.49
CA PRO A 164 4.97 20.20 -14.36
C PRO A 164 5.69 19.45 -13.23
N VAL A 165 4.99 19.09 -12.14
CA VAL A 165 5.63 18.36 -11.02
C VAL A 165 6.00 16.92 -11.39
N LEU A 166 5.49 16.42 -12.52
CA LEU A 166 5.77 15.09 -13.04
C LEU A 166 6.86 15.09 -14.10
N ASN A 167 7.43 16.24 -14.49
CA ASN A 167 8.41 16.31 -15.59
C ASN A 167 9.70 15.52 -15.30
N ALA A 168 10.08 15.37 -14.04
CA ALA A 168 11.30 14.67 -13.61
C ALA A 168 11.07 13.19 -13.26
N GLY A 169 9.86 12.67 -13.52
CA GLY A 169 9.45 11.32 -13.16
C GLY A 169 8.38 11.27 -12.08
N ILE A 170 8.03 10.05 -11.69
CA ILE A 170 6.99 9.74 -10.72
C ILE A 170 7.47 8.69 -9.72
N ARG A 171 6.71 8.53 -8.64
CA ARG A 171 6.80 7.35 -7.76
C ARG A 171 5.49 6.58 -7.85
N ILE A 172 5.58 5.25 -7.82
CA ILE A 172 4.45 4.37 -7.58
C ILE A 172 4.64 3.83 -6.17
N LEU A 173 3.72 4.19 -5.27
CA LEU A 173 3.61 3.63 -3.95
C LEU A 173 2.70 2.41 -4.05
N LEU A 174 3.23 1.26 -3.65
CA LEU A 174 2.49 0.03 -3.46
C LEU A 174 2.24 -0.15 -1.96
N THR A 175 0.97 -0.22 -1.57
CA THR A 175 0.54 -0.69 -0.25
C THR A 175 -0.32 -1.94 -0.41
N TYR A 176 -0.33 -2.79 0.60
CA TYR A 176 -1.17 -3.98 0.58
C TYR A 176 -2.53 -3.67 1.19
N PRO A 177 -3.63 -4.24 0.67
CA PRO A 177 -4.96 -3.92 1.16
C PRO A 177 -5.11 -4.44 2.59
N GLU A 178 -5.68 -3.63 3.47
CA GLU A 178 -5.97 -3.99 4.86
C GLU A 178 -7.46 -4.23 5.06
N ILE A 179 -7.83 -5.06 6.03
CA ILE A 179 -9.24 -5.27 6.37
C ILE A 179 -9.72 -4.10 7.23
N PHE A 180 -10.75 -3.39 6.78
CA PHE A 180 -11.24 -2.22 7.51
C PHE A 180 -11.88 -2.61 8.83
N GLY A 181 -11.45 -1.97 9.92
CA GLY A 181 -11.85 -2.31 11.29
C GLY A 181 -11.10 -3.49 11.91
N ASP A 182 -10.25 -4.21 11.17
CA ASP A 182 -9.28 -5.15 11.76
C ASP A 182 -8.08 -4.31 12.22
N VAL A 183 -7.98 -4.00 13.50
CA VAL A 183 -6.87 -3.23 14.10
C VAL A 183 -5.81 -4.17 14.67
N SER A 184 -6.19 -5.42 14.97
CA SER A 184 -5.35 -6.42 15.63
C SER A 184 -4.47 -7.23 14.67
N ASP A 185 -4.71 -7.12 13.36
CA ASP A 185 -4.03 -7.80 12.26
C ASP A 185 -4.17 -9.33 12.34
N ASP A 186 -5.36 -9.77 12.76
CA ASP A 186 -5.68 -11.18 12.87
C ASP A 186 -6.43 -11.71 11.63
N GLY A 187 -6.84 -10.83 10.73
CA GLY A 187 -7.56 -11.13 9.48
C GLY A 187 -9.07 -10.98 9.59
N LEU A 188 -9.61 -10.48 10.70
CA LEU A 188 -11.04 -10.37 10.96
C LEU A 188 -11.36 -9.06 11.69
N ALA A 189 -12.32 -8.27 11.18
CA ALA A 189 -12.86 -7.14 11.94
C ALA A 189 -13.91 -7.63 12.94
N ASN A 190 -13.55 -7.73 14.23
CA ASN A 190 -14.39 -8.32 15.27
C ASN A 190 -14.28 -7.59 16.63
N SER A 191 -14.91 -8.16 17.67
CA SER A 191 -14.89 -7.60 19.02
C SER A 191 -13.50 -7.43 19.64
N THR A 192 -12.49 -8.15 19.17
CA THR A 192 -11.07 -7.96 19.55
C THR A 192 -10.56 -6.60 19.12
N ASP A 193 -10.84 -6.18 17.88
CA ASP A 193 -10.43 -4.88 17.36
C ASP A 193 -11.17 -3.74 18.05
N ALA A 194 -12.46 -3.93 18.28
CA ALA A 194 -13.25 -2.98 19.06
C ALA A 194 -12.71 -2.81 20.48
N LEU A 195 -12.23 -3.88 21.12
CA LEU A 195 -11.59 -3.80 22.44
C LEU A 195 -10.27 -3.02 22.38
N VAL A 196 -9.48 -3.21 21.32
CA VAL A 196 -8.25 -2.44 21.09
C VAL A 196 -8.56 -0.95 20.93
N VAL A 197 -9.54 -0.60 20.10
CA VAL A 197 -10.00 0.79 19.89
C VAL A 197 -10.52 1.41 21.19
N LEU A 198 -11.34 0.70 21.97
CA LEU A 198 -11.82 1.18 23.27
C LEU A 198 -10.69 1.38 24.28
N SER A 199 -9.70 0.49 24.27
CA SER A 199 -8.52 0.61 25.15
C SER A 199 -7.72 1.86 24.80
N TYR A 200 -7.51 2.11 23.51
CA TYR A 200 -6.87 3.31 23.00
C TYR A 200 -7.65 4.59 23.37
N ASP A 201 -8.95 4.65 23.09
CA ASP A 201 -9.82 5.79 23.40
C ASP A 201 -9.86 6.11 24.91
N ALA A 202 -9.84 5.07 25.75
CA ALA A 202 -9.78 5.22 27.20
C ALA A 202 -8.39 5.62 27.74
N GLY A 203 -7.39 5.79 26.87
CA GLY A 203 -6.03 6.22 27.24
C GLY A 203 -5.16 5.10 27.82
N PHE A 204 -5.53 3.83 27.64
CA PHE A 204 -4.66 2.72 27.97
C PHE A 204 -3.56 2.55 26.93
N ALA A 205 -2.39 2.13 27.39
CA ALA A 205 -1.31 1.76 26.48
C ALA A 205 -1.70 0.52 25.68
N VAL A 206 -1.70 0.64 24.36
CA VAL A 206 -1.86 -0.48 23.42
C VAL A 206 -0.50 -0.86 22.83
N PRO A 207 -0.29 -2.13 22.44
CA PRO A 207 0.89 -2.55 21.69
C PRO A 207 1.17 -1.66 20.47
N GLN A 208 2.46 -1.42 20.19
CA GLN A 208 2.90 -0.52 19.11
C GLN A 208 2.32 -0.89 17.74
N GLN A 209 2.23 -2.19 17.43
CA GLN A 209 1.63 -2.70 16.19
C GLN A 209 0.18 -2.24 16.00
N PHE A 210 -0.62 -2.18 17.07
CA PHE A 210 -2.01 -1.72 16.98
C PHE A 210 -2.07 -0.20 16.85
N LEU A 211 -1.17 0.51 17.54
CA LEU A 211 -1.09 1.96 17.46
C LEU A 211 -0.74 2.42 16.03
N GLU A 212 0.13 1.70 15.33
CA GLU A 212 0.47 1.99 13.93
C GLU A 212 -0.75 1.87 13.02
N ARG A 213 -1.57 0.83 13.20
CA ARG A 213 -2.82 0.63 12.42
C ARG A 213 -3.91 1.63 12.78
N ILE A 214 -4.02 2.02 14.05
CA ILE A 214 -4.90 3.12 14.50
C ILE A 214 -4.49 4.43 13.83
N ASN A 215 -3.20 4.76 13.85
CA ASN A 215 -2.68 5.98 13.21
C ASN A 215 -2.80 5.96 11.68
N ALA A 216 -2.84 4.77 11.08
CA ALA A 216 -3.13 4.56 9.66
C ALA A 216 -4.64 4.66 9.33
N GLY A 217 -5.50 4.92 10.33
CA GLY A 217 -6.95 5.13 10.13
C GLY A 217 -7.75 3.84 9.95
N ILE A 218 -7.16 2.66 10.16
CA ILE A 218 -7.83 1.37 9.96
C ILE A 218 -9.01 1.18 10.93
N GLY A 219 -8.88 1.74 12.14
CA GLY A 219 -9.92 1.75 13.15
C GLY A 219 -10.89 2.93 13.04
N ASP A 220 -10.69 3.90 12.15
CA ASP A 220 -11.61 5.02 11.90
C ASP A 220 -12.66 4.60 10.87
N VAL A 221 -13.59 3.76 11.31
CA VAL A 221 -14.48 3.02 10.41
C VAL A 221 -15.66 3.84 9.91
N ASN A 222 -15.97 4.95 10.57
CA ASN A 222 -16.94 5.93 10.10
C ASN A 222 -16.29 7.06 9.26
N SER A 223 -14.95 7.06 9.16
CA SER A 223 -14.15 8.04 8.41
C SER A 223 -14.37 9.48 8.87
N ASP A 224 -14.54 9.69 10.19
CA ASP A 224 -14.66 11.01 10.78
C ASP A 224 -13.31 11.66 11.13
N GLY A 225 -12.22 10.92 10.91
CA GLY A 225 -10.84 11.33 11.14
C GLY A 225 -10.32 10.98 12.54
N VAL A 226 -11.12 10.29 13.37
CA VAL A 226 -10.74 9.99 14.75
C VAL A 226 -11.15 8.57 15.15
N THR A 227 -10.19 7.66 15.33
CA THR A 227 -10.45 6.34 15.92
C THR A 227 -10.81 6.45 17.40
N ASN A 228 -12.08 6.22 17.74
CA ASN A 228 -12.60 6.36 19.10
C ASN A 228 -13.69 5.32 19.44
N SER A 229 -14.34 5.44 20.60
CA SER A 229 -15.40 4.52 21.03
C SER A 229 -16.61 4.42 20.08
N THR A 230 -16.83 5.41 19.21
CA THR A 230 -17.84 5.35 18.14
C THR A 230 -17.49 4.27 17.13
N ASP A 231 -16.23 4.19 16.71
CA ASP A 231 -15.75 3.16 15.78
C ASP A 231 -15.82 1.78 16.40
N ALA A 232 -15.40 1.66 17.67
CA ALA A 232 -15.50 0.40 18.39
C ALA A 232 -16.95 -0.10 18.46
N LEU A 233 -17.92 0.80 18.67
CA LEU A 233 -19.33 0.43 18.69
C LEU A 233 -19.81 -0.03 17.30
N ILE A 234 -19.32 0.59 16.22
CA ILE A 234 -19.64 0.17 14.85
C ILE A 234 -19.06 -1.22 14.57
N ILE A 235 -17.80 -1.46 14.94
CA ILE A 235 -17.15 -2.78 14.80
C ILE A 235 -17.90 -3.85 15.60
N LEU A 236 -18.28 -3.57 16.85
CA LEU A 236 -19.07 -4.50 17.67
C LEU A 236 -20.46 -4.77 17.06
N SER A 237 -21.08 -3.74 16.48
CA SER A 237 -22.37 -3.89 15.81
C SER A 237 -22.24 -4.81 14.61
N TYR A 238 -21.17 -4.65 13.82
CA TYR A 238 -20.83 -5.53 12.71
C TYR A 238 -20.57 -6.98 13.17
N ASP A 239 -19.71 -7.19 14.18
CA ASP A 239 -19.38 -8.51 14.75
C ASP A 239 -20.64 -9.23 15.28
N ALA A 240 -21.57 -8.48 15.88
CA ALA A 240 -22.86 -8.99 16.34
C ALA A 240 -23.89 -9.25 15.22
N GLY A 241 -23.52 -9.01 13.95
CA GLY A 241 -24.38 -9.24 12.79
C GLY A 241 -25.45 -8.17 12.56
N PHE A 242 -25.34 -7.01 13.21
CA PHE A 242 -26.21 -5.88 12.89
C PHE A 242 -25.77 -5.22 11.58
N PRO A 243 -26.71 -4.75 10.75
CA PRO A 243 -26.37 -4.01 9.55
C PRO A 243 -25.74 -2.67 9.93
N VAL A 244 -24.55 -2.40 9.39
CA VAL A 244 -23.85 -1.11 9.50
C VAL A 244 -23.63 -0.52 8.10
N PRO A 245 -23.78 0.80 7.91
CA PRO A 245 -23.63 1.44 6.60
C PRO A 245 -22.15 1.75 6.26
N PHE A 246 -21.21 0.97 6.79
CA PHE A 246 -19.77 1.20 6.68
C PHE A 246 -19.11 -0.07 6.09
N PRO A 247 -18.02 0.06 5.31
CA PRO A 247 -17.38 -1.06 4.62
C PRO A 247 -16.51 -1.93 5.55
N ILE A 248 -16.98 -2.23 6.77
CA ILE A 248 -16.26 -3.06 7.75
C ILE A 248 -16.01 -4.45 7.18
N GLY A 249 -14.82 -5.01 7.44
CA GLY A 249 -14.44 -6.34 6.97
C GLY A 249 -14.12 -6.41 5.47
N GLN A 250 -14.16 -5.28 4.76
CA GLN A 250 -13.74 -5.18 3.37
C GLN A 250 -12.26 -4.79 3.28
N LEU A 251 -11.61 -5.17 2.18
CA LEU A 251 -10.26 -4.71 1.88
C LEU A 251 -10.30 -3.24 1.49
N ILE A 252 -9.46 -2.43 2.14
CA ILE A 252 -9.28 -1.01 1.89
C ILE A 252 -7.82 -0.69 1.58
N CYS A 253 -7.63 0.41 0.86
CA CYS A 253 -6.33 1.03 0.65
C CYS A 253 -6.16 2.17 1.67
N PRO A 254 -5.31 2.01 2.69
CA PRO A 254 -4.99 3.09 3.62
C PRO A 254 -4.25 4.25 2.93
#